data_AF-E4ZEZ5-F1
#
_entry.id   AF-E4ZEZ5-F1
#
_cell.length_a   1.000
_cell.length_b   1.000
_cell.length_c   1.000
_cell.angle_alpha   90.00
_cell.angle_beta   90.00
_cell.angle_gamma   90.00
#
_symmetry.space_group_name_H-M   'P 1'
#
loop_
_entity.id
_entity.type
_entity.pdbx_description
1 polymer ?
#
loop_
_entity_poly.entity_id
_entity_poly.type
_entity_poly.pdbx_seq_one_letter_code
_entity_poly.pdbx_strand_id
1 'polypeptide(L)'
;MWFLFAFVFAVFIFCFVGKRPARLLKRGQFVRVRQIEIKGKWFYFEEVAFADYHQALHHYFYLIPQFSDRKDLLETKYSYLDWTDTTLRFSDCTLQLVRRVDKIVLIKSHTPMSIAEFERLTKGI
;
A
#
# COMPACT_ATOMS: atom_id res chain seq x y z
N MET A 1 38.48 -16.87 17.06
CA MET A 1 38.30 -15.78 16.07
C MET A 1 37.05 -15.93 15.19
N TRP A 2 36.62 -17.15 14.82
CA TRP A 2 35.44 -17.37 13.95
C TRP A 2 34.09 -16.92 14.55
N PHE A 3 33.88 -17.12 15.86
CA PHE A 3 32.65 -16.73 16.56
C PHE A 3 32.37 -15.22 16.53
N LEU A 4 33.43 -14.41 16.53
CA LEU A 4 33.32 -12.95 16.50
C LEU A 4 32.86 -12.48 15.10
N PHE A 5 33.34 -13.13 14.04
CA PHE A 5 32.85 -12.92 12.67
C PHE A 5 31.40 -13.36 12.49
N ALA A 6 31.03 -14.53 13.01
CA ALA A 6 29.65 -15.02 12.95
C ALA A 6 28.67 -14.08 13.67
N PHE A 7 29.07 -13.53 14.81
CA PHE A 7 28.28 -12.56 15.56
C PHE A 7 28.08 -11.24 14.80
N VAL A 8 29.15 -10.69 14.24
CA VAL A 8 29.08 -9.45 13.41
C VAL A 8 28.20 -9.67 12.18
N PHE A 9 28.31 -10.84 11.53
CA PHE A 9 27.49 -11.18 10.37
C PHE A 9 26.00 -11.34 10.74
N ALA A 10 25.70 -11.97 11.88
CA ALA A 10 24.33 -12.10 12.39
C ALA A 10 23.71 -10.74 12.72
N VAL A 11 24.45 -9.84 13.37
CA VAL A 11 24.01 -8.46 13.66
C VAL A 11 23.78 -7.70 12.35
N PHE A 12 24.67 -7.85 11.37
CA PHE A 12 24.54 -7.19 10.08
C PHE A 12 23.27 -7.65 9.34
N ILE A 13 22.99 -8.95 9.31
CA ILE A 13 21.74 -9.51 8.75
C ILE A 13 20.53 -8.99 9.51
N PHE A 14 20.56 -9.00 10.84
CA PHE A 14 19.44 -8.55 11.68
C PHE A 14 19.12 -7.06 11.44
N CYS A 15 20.13 -6.20 11.38
CA CYS A 15 19.97 -4.79 11.03
C CYS A 15 19.44 -4.58 9.61
N PHE A 16 19.80 -5.43 8.65
CA PHE A 16 19.32 -5.34 7.28
C PHE A 16 17.85 -5.79 7.14
N VAL A 17 17.45 -6.82 7.88
CA VAL A 17 16.07 -7.32 7.87
C VAL A 17 15.11 -6.35 8.58
N GLY A 18 15.53 -5.73 9.68
CA GLY A 18 14.69 -4.81 10.46
C GLY A 18 14.40 -3.46 9.79
N LYS A 19 15.14 -3.07 8.75
CA LYS A 19 14.96 -1.78 8.05
C LYS A 19 13.93 -1.82 6.93
N ARG A 20 13.33 -2.98 6.64
CA ARG A 20 12.32 -3.05 5.56
C ARG A 20 11.05 -2.34 6.03
N PRO A 21 10.53 -1.36 5.27
CA PRO A 21 9.30 -0.67 5.63
C PRO A 21 8.18 -1.71 5.77
N ALA A 22 7.38 -1.56 6.83
CA ALA A 22 6.27 -2.45 7.12
C ALA A 22 5.29 -2.42 5.94
N ARG A 23 5.22 -3.54 5.22
CA ARG A 23 4.33 -3.70 4.06
C ARG A 23 2.89 -3.74 4.53
N LEU A 24 2.04 -2.97 3.85
CA LEU A 24 0.60 -2.92 4.11
C LEU A 24 -0.11 -3.99 3.29
N LEU A 25 0.36 -4.29 2.08
CA LEU A 25 -0.17 -5.36 1.25
C LEU A 25 0.47 -6.70 1.63
N LYS A 26 -0.27 -7.49 2.41
CA LYS A 26 0.17 -8.83 2.90
C LYS A 26 0.04 -9.95 1.86
N ARG A 27 -0.52 -9.68 0.68
CA ARG A 27 -0.77 -10.66 -0.39
C ARG A 27 -0.19 -10.18 -1.71
N GLY A 28 0.15 -11.13 -2.58
CA GLY A 28 0.78 -10.87 -3.87
C GLY A 28 2.32 -10.83 -3.79
N GLN A 29 2.95 -11.01 -4.94
CA GLN A 29 4.39 -10.88 -5.11
C GLN A 29 4.78 -9.41 -5.02
N PHE A 30 5.71 -9.08 -4.14
CA PHE A 30 6.19 -7.71 -3.99
C PHE A 30 6.80 -7.22 -5.30
N VAL A 31 6.36 -6.06 -5.79
CA VAL A 31 6.96 -5.39 -6.95
C VAL A 31 7.81 -4.22 -6.47
N ARG A 32 7.21 -3.28 -5.74
CA ARG A 32 7.92 -2.08 -5.26
C ARG A 32 7.18 -1.40 -4.12
N VAL A 33 7.95 -0.65 -3.33
CA VAL A 33 7.47 0.36 -2.39
C VAL A 33 8.24 1.66 -2.63
N ARG A 34 7.55 2.79 -2.58
CA ARG A 34 8.15 4.12 -2.72
C ARG A 34 7.40 5.12 -1.84
N GLN A 35 8.13 6.09 -1.29
CA GLN A 35 7.54 7.32 -0.77
C GLN A 35 7.73 8.44 -1.78
N ILE A 36 6.67 9.22 -2.04
CA ILE A 36 6.65 10.30 -3.03
C ILE A 36 6.07 11.54 -2.38
N GLU A 37 6.69 12.69 -2.61
CA GLU A 37 6.11 13.97 -2.29
C GLU A 37 5.36 14.54 -3.50
N ILE A 38 4.10 14.92 -3.32
CA ILE A 38 3.27 15.52 -4.36
C ILE A 38 2.66 16.79 -3.78
N LYS A 39 3.04 17.95 -4.32
CA LYS A 39 2.58 19.28 -3.89
C LYS A 39 2.68 19.49 -2.37
N GLY A 40 3.82 19.13 -1.77
CA GLY A 40 4.05 19.30 -0.33
C GLY A 40 3.42 18.24 0.58
N LYS A 41 2.78 17.21 0.01
CA LYS A 41 2.18 16.10 0.76
C LYS A 41 2.90 14.80 0.47
N TRP A 42 3.14 14.01 1.51
CA TRP A 42 3.83 12.72 1.41
C TRP A 42 2.85 11.57 1.21
N PHE A 43 3.17 10.70 0.26
CA PHE A 43 2.41 9.51 -0.09
C PHE A 43 3.30 8.27 -0.02
N TYR A 44 2.77 7.22 0.57
CA TYR A 44 3.28 5.87 0.51
C TYR A 44 2.63 5.14 -0.67
N PHE A 45 3.44 4.51 -1.50
CA PHE A 45 3.04 3.71 -2.64
C PHE A 45 3.55 2.29 -2.46
N GLU A 46 2.67 1.30 -2.59
CA GLU A 46 3.03 -0.12 -2.59
C GLU A 46 2.35 -0.82 -3.75
N GLU A 47 3.11 -1.63 -4.49
CA GLU A 47 2.60 -2.42 -5.61
C GLU A 47 2.97 -3.89 -5.43
N VAL A 48 1.97 -4.74 -5.68
CA VAL A 48 2.10 -6.19 -5.69
C VAL A 48 1.55 -6.76 -7.00
N ALA A 49 2.16 -7.83 -7.49
CA ALA A 49 1.72 -8.55 -8.67
C ALA A 49 1.15 -9.92 -8.30
N PHE A 50 0.28 -10.43 -9.16
CA PHE A 50 -0.32 -11.75 -9.10
C PHE A 50 -0.03 -12.49 -10.40
N ALA A 51 -0.23 -13.80 -10.41
CA ALA A 51 0.07 -14.59 -11.61
C ALA A 51 -0.83 -14.22 -12.80
N ASP A 52 -2.05 -13.78 -12.53
CA ASP A 52 -3.04 -13.49 -13.55
C ASP A 52 -4.10 -12.48 -13.05
N TYR A 53 -4.95 -12.04 -13.99
CA TYR A 53 -6.06 -11.13 -13.74
C TYR A 53 -7.05 -11.63 -12.67
N HIS A 54 -7.39 -12.92 -12.69
CA HIS A 54 -8.38 -13.49 -11.78
C HIS A 54 -7.86 -13.54 -10.36
N GLN A 55 -6.58 -13.88 -10.17
CA GLN A 55 -5.93 -13.81 -8.87
C GLN A 55 -5.87 -12.37 -8.35
N ALA A 56 -5.49 -11.40 -9.18
CA ALA A 56 -5.50 -9.99 -8.77
C ALA A 56 -6.91 -9.55 -8.35
N LEU A 57 -7.94 -9.94 -9.10
CA LEU A 57 -9.33 -9.63 -8.79
C LEU A 57 -9.79 -10.27 -7.47
N HIS A 58 -9.56 -11.57 -7.30
CA HIS A 58 -9.91 -12.30 -6.09
C HIS A 58 -9.20 -11.72 -4.86
N HIS A 59 -7.92 -11.41 -4.98
CA HIS A 59 -7.14 -10.84 -3.89
C HIS A 59 -7.52 -9.39 -3.57
N TYR A 60 -7.98 -8.62 -4.56
CA TYR A 60 -8.52 -7.29 -4.34
C TYR A 60 -9.71 -7.32 -3.38
N PHE A 61 -10.71 -8.18 -3.62
CA PHE A 61 -11.87 -8.32 -2.73
C PHE A 61 -11.52 -8.83 -1.34
N TYR A 62 -10.38 -9.51 -1.21
CA TYR A 62 -9.87 -9.94 0.09
C TYR A 62 -9.13 -8.82 0.86
N LEU A 63 -8.59 -7.84 0.14
CA LEU A 63 -7.82 -6.74 0.74
C LEU A 63 -8.73 -5.61 1.21
N ILE A 64 -9.80 -5.29 0.49
CA ILE A 64 -10.72 -4.20 0.85
C ILE A 64 -11.25 -4.32 2.30
N PRO A 65 -11.80 -5.48 2.74
CA PRO A 65 -12.26 -5.67 4.11
C PRO A 65 -11.18 -5.37 5.17
N GLN A 66 -9.92 -5.74 4.90
CA GLN A 66 -8.81 -5.49 5.84
C GLN A 66 -8.56 -4.01 6.10
N PHE A 67 -8.91 -3.14 5.15
CA PHE A 67 -8.83 -1.70 5.31
C PHE A 67 -10.15 -1.09 5.79
N SER A 68 -11.29 -1.57 5.30
CA SER A 68 -12.60 -1.01 5.65
C SER A 68 -13.08 -1.37 7.07
N ASP A 69 -12.63 -2.49 7.63
CA ASP A 69 -13.03 -2.94 8.98
C ASP A 69 -12.37 -2.11 10.11
N ARG A 70 -11.55 -1.12 9.75
CA ARG A 70 -10.88 -0.24 10.71
C ARG A 70 -11.88 0.76 11.30
N LYS A 71 -11.90 0.88 12.63
CA LYS A 71 -12.89 1.67 13.41
C LYS A 71 -12.94 3.17 13.11
N ASP A 72 -11.91 3.72 12.50
CA ASP A 72 -11.74 5.15 12.21
C ASP A 72 -12.00 5.49 10.73
N LEU A 73 -12.66 4.59 10.00
CA LEU A 73 -13.15 4.85 8.64
C LEU A 73 -14.23 5.93 8.68
N LEU A 74 -13.99 7.03 7.97
CA LEU A 74 -14.89 8.17 7.90
C LEU A 74 -15.72 8.15 6.60
N GLU A 75 -15.14 7.68 5.50
CA GLU A 75 -15.75 7.74 4.18
C GLU A 75 -15.16 6.67 3.25
N THR A 76 -16.02 6.09 2.42
CA THR A 76 -15.64 5.14 1.35
C THR A 76 -16.21 5.63 0.04
N LYS A 77 -15.39 5.65 -1.01
CA LYS A 77 -15.79 5.94 -2.37
C LYS A 77 -15.30 4.85 -3.31
N TYR A 78 -16.23 4.30 -4.08
CA TYR A 78 -15.93 3.40 -5.19
C TYR A 78 -15.89 4.19 -6.49
N SER A 79 -14.98 3.84 -7.40
CA SER A 79 -15.04 4.37 -8.76
C SER A 79 -16.27 3.80 -9.47
N TYR A 80 -16.98 4.68 -10.18
CA TYR A 80 -18.17 4.29 -10.94
C TYR A 80 -17.83 3.38 -12.13
N LEU A 81 -16.66 3.57 -12.74
CA LEU A 81 -16.24 2.86 -13.93
C LEU A 81 -15.50 1.55 -13.61
N ASP A 82 -14.82 1.52 -12.46
CA ASP A 82 -14.03 0.37 -12.04
C ASP A 82 -14.27 0.07 -10.56
N TRP A 83 -15.08 -0.94 -10.30
CA TRP A 83 -15.34 -1.53 -8.98
C TRP A 83 -14.07 -2.05 -8.28
N THR A 84 -12.93 -2.09 -8.98
CA THR A 84 -11.60 -2.39 -8.44
C THR A 84 -10.70 -1.16 -8.22
N ASP A 85 -11.33 0.00 -8.10
CA ASP A 85 -10.74 1.24 -7.60
C ASP A 85 -11.59 1.76 -6.42
N THR A 86 -11.00 1.74 -5.23
CA THR A 86 -11.66 2.15 -3.99
C THR A 86 -10.79 3.09 -3.20
N THR A 87 -11.34 4.26 -2.87
CA THR A 87 -10.72 5.24 -1.99
C THR A 87 -11.41 5.24 -0.63
N LEU A 88 -10.62 5.14 0.43
CA LEU A 88 -11.06 5.13 1.83
C LEU A 88 -10.41 6.31 2.56
N ARG A 89 -11.22 7.06 3.31
CA ARG A 89 -10.74 8.16 4.16
C ARG A 89 -10.88 7.77 5.61
N PHE A 90 -9.80 7.86 6.35
CA PHE A 90 -9.70 7.64 7.78
C PHE A 90 -9.43 8.98 8.50
N SER A 91 -9.47 8.96 9.83
CA SER A 91 -9.11 10.11 10.64
C SER A 91 -7.62 10.46 10.56
N ASP A 92 -6.75 9.49 10.26
CA ASP A 92 -5.29 9.65 10.21
C ASP A 92 -4.71 9.70 8.79
N CYS A 93 -5.41 9.17 7.79
CA CYS A 93 -4.92 9.08 6.42
C CYS A 93 -6.05 8.93 5.40
N THR A 94 -5.71 9.12 4.13
CA THR A 94 -6.55 8.75 2.99
C THR A 94 -5.80 7.73 2.16
N LEU A 95 -6.45 6.63 1.81
CA LEU A 95 -5.83 5.58 1.01
C LEU A 95 -6.70 5.21 -0.18
N GLN A 96 -6.08 4.72 -1.22
CA GLN A 96 -6.72 4.21 -2.40
C GLN A 96 -6.10 2.86 -2.76
N LEU A 97 -6.96 1.88 -3.00
CA LEU A 97 -6.59 0.59 -3.52
C LEU A 97 -7.08 0.51 -4.97
N VAL A 98 -6.16 0.29 -5.90
CA VAL A 98 -6.45 0.19 -7.33
C VAL A 98 -5.88 -1.09 -7.89
N ARG A 99 -6.68 -1.83 -8.65
CA ARG A 99 -6.19 -2.97 -9.42
C ARG A 99 -5.80 -2.52 -10.83
N ARG A 100 -4.67 -3.03 -11.33
CA ARG A 100 -4.15 -2.78 -12.69
C ARG A 100 -3.83 -4.11 -13.35
N VAL A 101 -4.79 -4.68 -14.07
CA VAL A 101 -4.68 -6.00 -14.75
C VAL A 101 -4.34 -7.12 -13.76
N ASP A 102 -3.05 -7.45 -13.62
CA ASP A 102 -2.46 -8.48 -12.76
C ASP A 102 -1.84 -7.90 -11.47
N LYS A 103 -1.94 -6.60 -11.24
CA LYS A 103 -1.34 -5.89 -10.10
C LYS A 103 -2.38 -5.25 -9.21
N ILE A 104 -2.01 -5.04 -7.95
CA ILE A 104 -2.74 -4.18 -7.01
C ILE A 104 -1.78 -3.12 -6.49
N VAL A 105 -2.25 -1.88 -6.51
CA VAL A 105 -1.54 -0.70 -6.07
C VAL A 105 -2.27 -0.12 -4.86
N LEU A 106 -1.52 0.12 -3.79
CA LEU A 106 -1.95 0.87 -2.62
C LEU A 106 -1.27 2.23 -2.64
N ILE A 107 -2.08 3.29 -2.62
CA ILE A 107 -1.62 4.67 -2.44
C ILE A 107 -2.16 5.14 -1.11
N LYS A 108 -1.31 5.59 -0.19
CA LYS A 108 -1.70 6.07 1.14
C LYS A 108 -1.06 7.42 1.42
N SER A 109 -1.85 8.42 1.79
CA SER A 109 -1.33 9.69 2.27
C SER A 109 -0.84 9.58 3.72
N HIS A 110 0.16 10.39 4.07
CA HIS A 110 0.63 10.50 5.46
C HIS A 110 -0.32 11.33 6.34
N THR A 111 -1.13 12.20 5.75
CA THR A 111 -2.10 13.05 6.44
C THR A 111 -3.49 12.85 5.84
N PRO A 112 -4.57 12.99 6.64
CA PRO A 112 -5.93 12.85 6.14
C PRO A 112 -6.27 14.02 5.21
N MET A 113 -6.98 13.73 4.13
CA MET A 113 -7.51 14.75 3.21
C MET A 113 -8.82 14.29 2.59
N SER A 114 -9.58 15.22 2.01
CA SER A 114 -10.83 14.86 1.33
C SER A 114 -10.54 13.93 0.14
N ILE A 115 -11.49 13.05 -0.18
CA ILE A 115 -11.34 12.12 -1.31
C ILE A 115 -11.14 12.88 -2.63
N ALA A 116 -11.85 13.99 -2.84
CA ALA A 116 -11.69 14.82 -4.02
C ALA A 116 -10.28 15.45 -4.14
N GLU A 117 -9.70 15.90 -3.02
CA GLU A 117 -8.33 16.43 -3.04
C GLU A 117 -7.32 15.32 -3.31
N PHE A 118 -7.50 14.16 -2.67
CA PHE A 118 -6.65 12.99 -2.85
C PHE A 118 -6.63 12.54 -4.31
N GLU A 119 -7.80 12.30 -4.92
CA GLU A 119 -7.93 11.91 -6.32
C GLU A 119 -7.29 12.93 -7.26
N ARG A 120 -7.41 14.23 -6.98
CA ARG A 120 -6.78 15.28 -7.78
C ARG A 120 -5.24 15.20 -7.72
N LEU A 121 -4.67 14.82 -6.60
CA LEU A 121 -3.22 14.69 -6.41
C LEU A 121 -2.68 13.35 -6.96
N THR A 122 -3.48 12.29 -6.91
CA THR A 122 -3.08 10.95 -7.35
C THR A 122 -3.47 10.64 -8.80
N LYS A 123 -4.21 11.53 -9.46
CA LYS A 123 -4.62 11.37 -10.86
C LYS A 123 -3.40 11.19 -11.78
N GLY A 124 -3.32 10.02 -12.43
CA GLY A 124 -2.29 9.70 -13.43
C GLY A 124 -1.03 9.04 -12.88
N ILE A 125 -0.97 8.75 -11.57
CA ILE A 125 -0.01 7.83 -10.97
C ILE A 125 -0.49 6.41 -11.23
#